data_AF-A0AAD6P6U7-F1
#
_entry.id   AF-A0AAD6P6U7-F1
#
_cell.length_a   1.000
_cell.length_b   1.000
_cell.length_c   1.000
_cell.angle_alpha   90.00
_cell.angle_beta   90.00
_cell.angle_gamma   90.00
#
_symmetry.space_group_name_H-M   'P 1'
#
loop_
_entity.id
_entity.type
_entity.pdbx_description
1 polymer ?
#
loop_
_entity_poly.entity_id
_entity_poly.type
_entity_poly.pdbx_seq_one_letter_code
_entity_poly.pdbx_strand_id
1 'polypeptide(L)'
;MDPEAIRRCMSFGFSDKKSKAAIGQYGNGFKTSTMRLGADVIVFSCHLGDRVMTQSIGLLSYTFLTQTGHDRIVVPMVDYELNTITGNMEISHRYDKEYFMSNLSMLLQWSPYSTEAELLKQFDDIGSHGTKVIIYNLWFSDDGNVELDFDTDPEDIRIGGDVKKVQAIPAWRSVNEQHIANRLHHSLRAYLSILYLKIPETFTIVLRGQFVEHRNLVLDLKFQEFIVYRPQTGGCKEAEVLTTIGFLKEAPHVTAHGFNVYHKNRLIL
;
A
#
# COMPACT_ATOMS: atom_id res chain seq x y z
N MET A 1 0.32 -8.79 12.60
CA MET A 1 -1.00 -9.46 12.67
C MET A 1 -0.80 -10.82 13.32
N ASP A 2 -1.64 -11.21 14.28
CA ASP A 2 -1.65 -12.59 14.77
C ASP A 2 -2.14 -13.56 13.67
N PRO A 3 -2.04 -14.90 13.88
CA PRO A 3 -2.46 -15.90 12.90
C PRO A 3 -3.92 -15.77 12.42
N GLU A 4 -4.86 -15.37 13.27
CA GLU A 4 -6.26 -15.22 12.87
C GLU A 4 -6.47 -13.91 12.08
N ALA A 5 -5.78 -12.84 12.48
CA ALA A 5 -5.84 -11.56 11.80
C ALA A 5 -5.28 -11.63 10.37
N ILE A 6 -4.22 -12.40 10.10
CA ILE A 6 -3.74 -12.60 8.72
C ILE A 6 -4.74 -13.42 7.87
N ARG A 7 -5.40 -14.43 8.46
CA ARG A 7 -6.47 -15.19 7.78
C ARG A 7 -7.63 -14.29 7.36
N ARG A 8 -8.08 -13.42 8.25
CA ARG A 8 -9.09 -12.38 7.96
C ARG A 8 -8.58 -11.37 6.93
N CYS A 9 -7.30 -10.98 7.02
CA CYS A 9 -6.68 -10.07 6.05
C CYS A 9 -6.69 -10.65 4.62
N MET A 10 -6.58 -11.97 4.48
CA MET A 10 -6.65 -12.67 3.19
C MET A 10 -8.07 -13.03 2.75
N SER A 11 -9.04 -13.03 3.67
CA SER A 11 -10.46 -13.34 3.41
C SER A 11 -11.29 -12.09 3.09
N PHE A 12 -12.21 -12.16 2.12
CA PHE A 12 -13.01 -10.99 1.71
C PHE A 12 -13.97 -10.48 2.79
N GLY A 13 -14.18 -9.16 2.86
CA GLY A 13 -15.21 -8.53 3.70
C GLY A 13 -14.89 -8.35 5.19
N PHE A 14 -13.74 -8.86 5.69
CA PHE A 14 -13.37 -8.70 7.10
C PHE A 14 -12.66 -7.37 7.37
N SER A 15 -13.17 -6.61 8.35
CA SER A 15 -12.52 -5.41 8.87
C SER A 15 -12.95 -5.14 10.31
N ASP A 16 -12.03 -5.34 11.26
CA ASP A 16 -12.24 -5.05 12.69
C ASP A 16 -11.97 -3.58 13.06
N LYS A 17 -11.79 -2.70 12.06
CA LYS A 17 -11.49 -1.28 12.26
C LYS A 17 -12.71 -0.52 12.76
N LYS A 18 -12.72 -0.21 14.06
CA LYS A 18 -13.82 0.50 14.74
C LYS A 18 -13.70 2.04 14.69
N SER A 19 -12.49 2.57 14.47
CA SER A 19 -12.27 4.01 14.46
C SER A 19 -12.91 4.68 13.24
N LYS A 20 -13.68 5.75 13.47
CA LYS A 20 -14.22 6.60 12.38
C LYS A 20 -13.11 7.26 11.56
N ALA A 21 -11.92 7.43 12.13
CA ALA A 21 -10.76 7.97 11.43
C ALA A 21 -10.02 6.92 10.59
N ALA A 22 -10.36 5.63 10.70
CA ALA A 22 -9.73 4.59 9.91
C ALA A 22 -10.11 4.71 8.43
N ILE A 23 -9.08 4.73 7.57
CA ILE A 23 -9.24 4.82 6.11
C ILE A 23 -9.92 3.57 5.56
N GLY A 24 -9.37 2.38 5.86
CA GLY A 24 -9.95 1.12 5.39
C GLY A 24 -11.18 0.72 6.19
N GLN A 25 -12.28 0.41 5.50
CA GLN A 25 -13.54 -0.04 6.11
C GLN A 25 -14.11 -1.31 5.48
N TYR A 26 -13.83 -1.55 4.20
CA TYR A 26 -14.52 -2.58 3.42
C TYR A 26 -13.93 -3.98 3.51
N GLY A 27 -12.74 -4.13 4.10
CA GLY A 27 -12.06 -5.43 4.16
C GLY A 27 -11.51 -5.96 2.84
N ASN A 28 -11.51 -5.14 1.77
CA ASN A 28 -11.15 -5.58 0.42
C ASN A 28 -9.84 -4.97 -0.11
N GLY A 29 -9.41 -3.83 0.43
CA GLY A 29 -8.33 -3.03 -0.15
C GLY A 29 -7.01 -3.78 -0.35
N PHE A 30 -6.65 -4.70 0.55
CA PHE A 30 -5.46 -5.54 0.37
C PHE A 30 -5.58 -6.39 -0.91
N LYS A 31 -6.62 -7.24 -1.00
CA LYS A 31 -6.80 -8.20 -2.10
C LYS A 31 -6.90 -7.49 -3.45
N THR A 32 -7.71 -6.44 -3.53
CA THR A 32 -7.93 -5.72 -4.78
C THR A 32 -6.65 -5.02 -5.26
N SER A 33 -5.88 -4.45 -4.34
CA SER A 33 -4.67 -3.68 -4.71
C SER A 33 -3.51 -4.60 -5.06
N THR A 34 -3.30 -5.68 -4.29
CA THR A 34 -2.22 -6.64 -4.58
C THR A 34 -2.46 -7.36 -5.89
N MET A 35 -3.69 -7.83 -6.13
CA MET A 35 -4.07 -8.47 -7.40
C MET A 35 -4.09 -7.52 -8.59
N ARG A 36 -4.20 -6.20 -8.36
CA ARG A 36 -4.03 -5.20 -9.42
C ARG A 36 -2.57 -5.00 -9.80
N LEU A 37 -1.63 -5.21 -8.88
CA LEU A 37 -0.20 -4.98 -9.12
C LEU A 37 0.49 -6.22 -9.72
N GLY A 38 0.15 -7.41 -9.24
CA GLY A 38 0.69 -8.66 -9.77
C GLY A 38 -0.23 -9.84 -9.55
N ALA A 39 0.10 -10.96 -10.19
CA ALA A 39 -0.67 -12.19 -10.09
C ALA A 39 -0.58 -12.81 -8.69
N ASP A 40 0.54 -12.61 -7.99
CA ASP A 40 0.82 -13.36 -6.77
C ASP A 40 1.38 -12.46 -5.67
N VAL A 41 0.95 -12.73 -4.43
CA VAL A 41 1.42 -12.02 -3.24
C VAL A 41 1.64 -12.98 -2.07
N ILE A 42 2.81 -12.86 -1.45
CA ILE A 42 3.14 -13.53 -0.18
C ILE A 42 3.24 -12.48 0.94
N VAL A 43 2.69 -12.80 2.09
CA VAL A 43 2.65 -11.93 3.26
C VAL A 43 3.30 -12.63 4.43
N PHE A 44 4.25 -11.94 5.04
CA PHE A 44 4.92 -12.32 6.28
C PHE A 44 4.43 -11.40 7.39
N SER A 45 4.04 -11.96 8.52
CA SER A 45 3.55 -11.19 9.65
C SER A 45 4.22 -11.64 10.95
N CYS A 46 4.83 -10.71 11.65
CA CYS A 46 5.29 -10.88 13.02
C CYS A 46 4.28 -10.26 13.98
N HIS A 47 3.97 -10.97 15.05
CA HIS A 47 3.11 -10.46 16.10
C HIS A 47 3.56 -10.94 17.47
N LEU A 48 4.04 -10.00 18.28
CA LEU A 48 4.19 -10.15 19.71
C LEU A 48 2.93 -9.62 20.41
N GLY A 49 2.16 -10.51 21.03
CA GLY A 49 0.98 -10.18 21.84
C GLY A 49 0.85 -11.16 23.01
N ASP A 50 0.43 -10.67 24.19
CA ASP A 50 0.29 -11.48 25.41
C ASP A 50 1.50 -12.37 25.74
N ARG A 51 2.72 -11.88 25.44
CA ARG A 51 4.02 -12.60 25.56
C ARG A 51 4.19 -13.81 24.63
N VAL A 52 3.29 -13.98 23.66
CA VAL A 52 3.41 -14.97 22.59
C VAL A 52 3.91 -14.26 21.34
N MET A 53 5.04 -14.73 20.81
CA MET A 53 5.56 -14.28 19.52
C MET A 53 5.15 -15.28 18.44
N THR A 54 4.48 -14.77 17.42
CA THR A 54 4.02 -15.56 16.27
C THR A 54 4.58 -15.01 14.98
N GLN A 55 4.87 -15.91 14.05
CA GLN A 55 5.28 -15.62 12.69
C GLN A 55 4.36 -16.37 11.75
N SER A 56 3.63 -15.64 10.91
CA SER A 56 2.69 -16.23 9.97
C SER A 56 3.07 -15.89 8.54
N ILE A 57 2.92 -16.86 7.65
CA ILE A 57 3.12 -16.71 6.21
C ILE A 57 1.81 -17.06 5.53
N GLY A 58 1.34 -16.21 4.63
CA GLY A 58 0.18 -16.48 3.78
C GLY A 58 0.42 -16.14 2.33
N LEU A 59 -0.07 -17.00 1.43
CA LEU A 59 0.09 -16.83 -0.01
C LEU A 59 -1.27 -16.71 -0.69
N LEU A 60 -1.48 -15.59 -1.37
CA LEU A 60 -2.60 -15.39 -2.29
C LEU A 60 -2.04 -15.38 -3.71
N SER A 61 -2.23 -16.48 -4.44
CA SER A 61 -1.59 -16.70 -5.73
C SER A 61 -2.61 -17.04 -6.81
N TYR A 62 -2.78 -16.12 -7.77
CA TYR A 62 -3.58 -16.38 -8.97
C TYR A 62 -2.94 -17.49 -9.82
N THR A 63 -1.62 -17.50 -9.91
CA THR A 63 -0.86 -18.48 -10.70
C THR A 63 -1.09 -19.90 -10.18
N PHE A 64 -0.97 -20.11 -8.86
CA PHE A 64 -1.28 -21.39 -8.22
C PHE A 64 -2.71 -21.83 -8.55
N LEU A 65 -3.71 -21.00 -8.27
CA LEU A 65 -5.12 -21.37 -8.42
C LEU A 65 -5.48 -21.72 -9.86
N THR A 66 -4.95 -20.96 -10.83
CA THR A 66 -5.23 -21.18 -12.25
C THR A 66 -4.52 -22.41 -12.80
N GLN A 67 -3.24 -22.60 -12.51
CA GLN A 67 -2.47 -23.73 -13.06
C GLN A 67 -2.92 -25.08 -12.47
N THR A 68 -3.42 -25.08 -11.23
CA THR A 68 -3.93 -26.29 -10.58
C THR A 68 -5.45 -26.50 -10.79
N GLY A 69 -6.12 -25.58 -11.49
CA GLY A 69 -7.53 -25.71 -11.87
C GLY A 69 -8.51 -25.61 -10.70
N HIS A 70 -8.17 -24.85 -9.65
CA HIS A 70 -9.08 -24.67 -8.52
C HIS A 70 -10.30 -23.81 -8.89
N ASP A 71 -11.48 -24.30 -8.54
CA ASP A 71 -12.77 -23.59 -8.68
C ASP A 71 -13.07 -22.67 -7.47
N ARG A 72 -12.30 -22.82 -6.38
CA ARG A 72 -12.42 -22.06 -5.14
C ARG A 72 -11.10 -21.44 -4.74
N ILE A 73 -11.18 -20.31 -4.04
CA ILE A 73 -10.00 -19.63 -3.52
C ILE A 73 -9.45 -20.45 -2.33
N VAL A 74 -8.24 -20.97 -2.53
CA VAL A 74 -7.42 -21.62 -1.49
C VAL A 74 -6.22 -20.73 -1.19
N VAL A 75 -5.97 -20.49 0.10
CA VAL A 75 -4.88 -19.61 0.55
C VAL A 75 -3.97 -20.42 1.47
N PRO A 76 -2.83 -20.94 0.98
CA PRO A 76 -1.87 -21.65 1.82
C PRO A 76 -1.34 -20.74 2.93
N MET A 77 -1.36 -21.24 4.16
CA MET A 77 -0.85 -20.52 5.32
C MET A 77 -0.13 -21.44 6.29
N VAL A 78 0.96 -20.92 6.86
CA VAL A 78 1.72 -21.58 7.93
C VAL A 78 1.95 -20.59 9.07
N ASP A 79 1.96 -21.11 10.29
CA ASP A 79 2.22 -20.32 11.49
C ASP A 79 3.32 -20.99 12.31
N TYR A 80 4.25 -20.17 12.79
CA TYR A 80 5.26 -20.53 13.75
C TYR A 80 4.99 -19.76 15.05
N GLU A 81 5.36 -20.36 16.17
CA GLU A 81 5.22 -19.80 17.50
C GLU A 81 6.52 -19.95 18.27
N LEU A 82 6.92 -18.90 19.00
CA LEU A 82 8.11 -18.96 19.83
C LEU A 82 7.85 -19.88 21.01
N ASN A 83 8.62 -20.95 21.09
CA ASN A 83 8.66 -21.79 22.28
C ASN A 83 9.49 -21.08 23.35
N THR A 84 8.83 -20.66 24.43
CA THR A 84 9.44 -19.90 25.53
C THR A 84 10.45 -20.70 26.35
N ILE A 85 10.43 -22.03 26.25
CA ILE A 85 11.34 -22.94 26.95
C ILE A 85 12.62 -23.13 26.13
N THR A 86 12.49 -23.38 24.82
CA THR A 86 13.63 -23.62 23.92
C THR A 86 14.22 -22.33 23.36
N GLY A 87 13.45 -21.24 23.36
CA GLY A 87 13.82 -19.96 22.74
C GLY A 87 13.74 -19.98 21.21
N ASN A 88 13.25 -21.08 20.62
CA ASN A 88 13.22 -21.27 19.18
C ASN A 88 11.81 -21.10 18.60
N MET A 89 11.74 -20.68 17.35
CA MET A 89 10.48 -20.71 16.59
C MET A 89 10.15 -22.14 16.20
N GLU A 90 8.96 -22.61 16.57
CA GLU A 90 8.48 -23.96 16.31
C GLU A 90 7.15 -23.91 15.54
N ILE A 91 6.80 -25.01 14.88
CA ILE A 91 5.53 -25.15 14.15
C ILE A 91 4.38 -24.93 15.15
N SER A 92 3.45 -24.03 14.82
CA SER A 92 2.29 -23.81 15.67
C SER A 92 1.39 -25.05 15.67
N HIS A 93 1.12 -25.60 16.86
CA HIS A 93 0.21 -26.74 17.05
C HIS A 93 -1.29 -26.39 16.88
N ARG A 94 -1.61 -25.23 16.29
CA ARG A 94 -2.99 -24.82 15.97
C ARG A 94 -3.66 -25.73 14.95
N TYR A 95 -2.87 -26.38 14.09
CA TYR A 95 -3.35 -27.27 13.04
C TYR A 95 -2.59 -28.60 13.06
N ASP A 96 -3.15 -29.58 12.37
CA ASP A 96 -2.48 -30.85 12.18
C ASP A 96 -1.17 -30.69 11.39
N LYS A 97 -0.19 -31.54 11.70
CA LYS A 97 1.13 -31.49 11.09
C LYS A 97 1.07 -31.75 9.59
N GLU A 98 0.18 -32.64 9.13
CA GLU A 98 0.02 -32.91 7.70
C GLU A 98 -0.52 -31.68 6.96
N TYR A 99 -1.48 -30.96 7.56
CA TYR A 99 -2.01 -29.72 7.02
C TYR A 99 -0.93 -28.63 6.90
N PHE A 100 -0.10 -28.48 7.93
CA PHE A 100 1.03 -27.56 7.91
C PHE A 100 2.03 -27.92 6.80
N MET A 101 2.43 -29.20 6.70
CA MET A 101 3.42 -29.66 5.71
C MET A 101 2.88 -29.49 4.28
N SER A 102 1.59 -29.73 4.06
CA SER A 102 0.93 -29.50 2.77
C SER A 102 0.98 -28.01 2.38
N ASN A 103 0.59 -27.11 3.29
CA ASN A 103 0.66 -25.66 3.06
C ASN A 103 2.10 -25.16 2.85
N LEU A 104 3.06 -25.69 3.61
CA LEU A 104 4.46 -25.38 3.41
C LEU A 104 4.92 -25.81 2.02
N SER A 105 4.57 -27.01 1.56
CA SER A 105 4.93 -27.46 0.20
C SER A 105 4.38 -26.53 -0.89
N MET A 106 3.14 -26.05 -0.73
CA MET A 106 2.54 -25.10 -1.66
C MET A 106 3.28 -23.76 -1.62
N LEU A 107 3.67 -23.26 -0.45
CA LEU A 107 4.47 -22.04 -0.34
C LEU A 107 5.83 -22.19 -1.04
N LEU A 108 6.52 -23.32 -0.84
CA LEU A 108 7.83 -23.55 -1.45
C LEU A 108 7.76 -23.74 -2.97
N GLN A 109 6.63 -24.24 -3.48
CA GLN A 109 6.44 -24.46 -4.91
C GLN A 109 6.02 -23.18 -5.64
N TRP A 110 5.15 -22.36 -5.03
CA TRP A 110 4.47 -21.25 -5.72
C TRP A 110 4.95 -19.86 -5.31
N SER A 111 5.76 -19.75 -4.25
CA SER A 111 6.39 -18.49 -3.84
C SER A 111 7.78 -18.31 -4.48
N PRO A 112 8.39 -17.11 -4.37
CA PRO A 112 9.78 -16.87 -4.80
C PRO A 112 10.85 -17.59 -3.97
N TYR A 113 10.46 -18.38 -2.96
CA TYR A 113 11.35 -19.03 -2.01
C TYR A 113 11.21 -20.55 -2.11
N SER A 114 12.33 -21.24 -2.33
CA SER A 114 12.34 -22.69 -2.58
C SER A 114 12.62 -23.50 -1.31
N THR A 115 13.03 -22.87 -0.22
CA THR A 115 13.30 -23.55 1.07
C THR A 115 12.63 -22.86 2.26
N GLU A 116 12.33 -23.65 3.30
CA GLU A 116 11.79 -23.12 4.56
C GLU A 116 12.74 -22.09 5.20
N ALA A 117 14.05 -22.32 5.11
CA ALA A 117 15.05 -21.38 5.60
C ALA A 117 14.99 -20.02 4.91
N GLU A 118 14.75 -19.98 3.58
CA GLU A 118 14.58 -18.72 2.83
C GLU A 118 13.30 -17.97 3.22
N LEU A 119 12.21 -18.70 3.49
CA LEU A 119 10.97 -18.14 4.01
C LEU A 119 11.19 -17.53 5.40
N LEU A 120 11.81 -18.28 6.32
CA LEU A 120 12.06 -17.82 7.67
C LEU A 120 12.99 -16.60 7.72
N LYS A 121 13.99 -16.55 6.82
CA LYS A 121 14.88 -15.39 6.66
C LYS A 121 14.13 -14.09 6.33
N GLN A 122 12.92 -14.16 5.77
CA GLN A 122 12.13 -12.96 5.49
C GLN A 122 11.62 -12.25 6.75
N PHE A 123 11.70 -12.87 7.93
CA PHE A 123 11.31 -12.24 9.20
C PHE A 123 12.41 -11.40 9.85
N ASP A 124 13.68 -11.56 9.45
CA ASP A 124 14.85 -10.98 10.13
C ASP A 124 14.80 -9.44 10.25
N ASP A 125 14.22 -8.76 9.27
CA ASP A 125 14.12 -7.31 9.17
C ASP A 125 12.75 -6.74 9.58
N ILE A 126 11.78 -7.59 9.96
CA ILE A 126 10.44 -7.15 10.38
C ILE A 126 10.44 -6.76 11.87
N GLY A 127 11.28 -7.40 12.68
CA GLY A 127 11.32 -7.23 14.14
C GLY A 127 10.22 -8.00 14.86
N SER A 128 9.92 -7.61 16.11
CA SER A 128 8.98 -8.34 16.98
C SER A 128 7.51 -8.12 16.62
N HIS A 129 7.19 -7.06 15.88
CA HIS A 129 5.84 -6.76 15.43
C HIS A 129 5.88 -6.00 14.11
N GLY A 130 5.29 -6.57 13.07
CA GLY A 130 5.31 -5.95 11.75
C GLY A 130 4.72 -6.84 10.67
N THR A 131 4.74 -6.36 9.43
CA THR A 131 4.24 -7.09 8.27
C THR A 131 5.05 -6.71 7.04
N LYS A 132 5.48 -7.71 6.29
CA LYS A 132 6.12 -7.57 4.99
C LYS A 132 5.21 -8.18 3.93
N VAL A 133 5.00 -7.44 2.85
CA VAL A 133 4.18 -7.87 1.70
C VAL A 133 5.06 -7.87 0.49
N ILE A 134 5.11 -8.98 -0.23
CA ILE A 134 5.92 -9.14 -1.43
C ILE A 134 4.99 -9.55 -2.56
N ILE A 135 4.85 -8.65 -3.54
CA ILE A 135 4.06 -8.86 -4.74
C ILE A 135 5.04 -9.21 -5.86
N TYR A 136 4.74 -10.27 -6.60
CA TYR A 136 5.57 -10.76 -7.70
C TYR A 136 4.69 -11.21 -8.86
N ASN A 137 5.32 -11.56 -9.99
CA ASN A 137 4.62 -11.74 -11.26
C ASN A 137 3.76 -10.51 -11.58
N LEU A 138 4.42 -9.34 -11.56
CA LEU A 138 3.79 -8.05 -11.85
C LEU A 138 3.18 -8.06 -13.25
N TRP A 139 2.06 -7.36 -13.40
CA TRP A 139 1.37 -7.29 -14.68
C TRP A 139 2.16 -6.45 -15.70
N PHE A 140 2.07 -6.88 -16.96
CA PHE A 140 2.54 -6.13 -18.11
C PHE A 140 1.39 -5.29 -18.67
N SER A 141 1.71 -4.17 -19.32
CA SER A 141 0.77 -3.41 -20.12
C SER A 141 0.35 -4.18 -21.38
N ASP A 142 -0.68 -3.69 -22.06
CA ASP A 142 -1.16 -4.25 -23.32
C ASP A 142 -0.06 -4.31 -24.41
N ASP A 143 0.93 -3.42 -24.31
CA ASP A 143 2.09 -3.37 -25.22
C ASP A 143 3.22 -4.35 -24.82
N GLY A 144 3.02 -5.16 -23.78
CA GLY A 144 3.99 -6.13 -23.27
C GLY A 144 5.13 -5.53 -22.43
N ASN A 145 5.07 -4.22 -22.12
CA ASN A 145 6.04 -3.56 -21.25
C ASN A 145 5.61 -3.66 -19.78
N VAL A 146 6.55 -3.62 -18.83
CA VAL A 146 6.19 -3.50 -17.41
C VAL A 146 5.45 -2.18 -17.17
N GLU A 147 4.31 -2.22 -16.47
CA GLU A 147 3.54 -1.01 -16.16
C GLU A 147 4.32 -0.06 -15.25
N LEU A 148 5.08 -0.64 -14.32
CA LEU A 148 5.94 0.08 -13.39
C LEU A 148 7.37 0.13 -13.91
N ASP A 149 7.90 1.34 -14.03
CA ASP A 149 9.27 1.63 -14.39
C ASP A 149 10.11 1.83 -13.12
N PHE A 150 11.08 0.93 -12.94
CA PHE A 150 12.04 0.91 -11.84
C PHE A 150 13.43 1.38 -12.25
N ASP A 151 13.66 1.72 -13.52
CA ASP A 151 14.99 1.91 -14.08
C ASP A 151 15.30 3.39 -14.36
N THR A 152 14.30 4.18 -14.77
CA THR A 152 14.53 5.58 -15.15
C THR A 152 14.98 6.46 -13.99
N ASP A 153 14.45 6.23 -12.79
CA ASP A 153 14.81 6.99 -11.60
C ASP A 153 15.10 6.02 -10.44
N PRO A 154 16.36 5.93 -9.95
CA PRO A 154 16.75 5.00 -8.90
C PRO A 154 16.08 5.29 -7.55
N GLU A 155 15.50 6.49 -7.37
CA GLU A 155 14.80 6.88 -6.15
C GLU A 155 13.27 6.86 -6.32
N ASP A 156 12.73 6.54 -7.49
CA ASP A 156 11.29 6.54 -7.73
C ASP A 156 10.79 5.22 -8.33
N ILE A 157 9.47 5.04 -8.30
CA ILE A 157 8.75 4.06 -9.12
C ILE A 157 7.83 4.87 -10.00
N ARG A 158 8.01 4.77 -11.31
CA ARG A 158 7.24 5.54 -12.28
C ARG A 158 6.27 4.64 -13.02
N ILE A 159 5.30 5.23 -13.69
CA ILE A 159 4.44 4.48 -14.63
C ILE A 159 4.96 4.74 -16.04
N GLY A 160 5.19 3.67 -16.79
CA GLY A 160 5.54 3.73 -18.21
C GLY A 160 4.31 4.08 -19.04
N GLY A 161 4.36 5.19 -19.79
CA GLY A 161 3.27 5.63 -20.65
C GLY A 161 3.45 7.05 -21.14
N ASP A 162 2.58 7.49 -22.07
CA ASP A 162 2.51 8.84 -22.59
C ASP A 162 2.32 9.84 -21.43
N VAL A 163 3.43 10.32 -20.85
CA VAL A 163 3.45 11.57 -20.10
C VAL A 163 2.98 12.61 -21.11
N LYS A 164 1.68 12.88 -21.11
CA LYS A 164 1.08 13.90 -21.99
C LYS A 164 1.91 15.14 -21.78
N LYS A 165 2.67 15.52 -22.82
CA LYS A 165 3.52 16.71 -22.76
C LYS A 165 2.64 17.84 -22.27
N VAL A 166 3.02 18.45 -21.16
CA VAL A 166 2.18 19.48 -20.56
C VAL A 166 1.99 20.56 -21.61
N GLN A 167 0.73 20.78 -22.02
CA GLN A 167 0.40 21.80 -23.00
C GLN A 167 0.57 23.16 -22.33
N ALA A 168 1.79 23.68 -22.42
CA ALA A 168 2.19 24.96 -21.89
C ALA A 168 2.96 25.75 -22.96
N ILE A 169 2.91 27.07 -22.83
CA ILE A 169 3.73 27.98 -23.63
C ILE A 169 5.20 27.55 -23.48
N PRO A 170 6.03 27.56 -24.55
CA PRO A 170 7.42 27.09 -24.49
C PRO A 170 8.23 27.69 -23.31
N ALA A 171 7.99 28.95 -22.98
CA ALA A 171 8.63 29.65 -21.86
C ALA A 171 8.30 29.06 -20.47
N TRP A 172 7.17 28.35 -20.33
CA TRP A 172 6.67 27.82 -19.05
C TRP A 172 6.72 26.30 -18.98
N ARG A 173 7.19 25.63 -20.04
CA ARG A 173 7.16 24.17 -20.15
C ARG A 173 7.90 23.49 -19.00
N SER A 174 9.12 23.92 -18.68
CA SER A 174 9.91 23.35 -17.58
C SER A 174 9.22 23.51 -16.23
N VAL A 175 8.63 24.68 -15.95
CA VAL A 175 7.92 24.93 -14.69
C VAL A 175 6.71 24.01 -14.57
N ASN A 176 5.99 23.80 -15.66
CA ASN A 176 4.84 22.91 -15.69
C ASN A 176 5.26 21.44 -15.55
N GLU A 177 6.25 20.97 -16.30
CA GLU A 177 6.73 19.58 -16.24
C GLU A 177 7.22 19.19 -14.82
N GLN A 178 7.84 20.13 -14.11
CA GLN A 178 8.34 19.93 -12.75
C GLN A 178 7.28 20.16 -11.67
N HIS A 179 6.18 20.83 -11.99
CA HIS A 179 5.12 21.13 -11.02
C HIS A 179 4.47 19.83 -10.51
N ILE A 180 4.18 19.80 -9.20
CA ILE A 180 3.70 18.59 -8.52
C ILE A 180 2.48 17.99 -9.22
N ALA A 181 1.50 18.81 -9.60
CA ALA A 181 0.27 18.36 -10.26
C ALA A 181 0.54 17.51 -11.51
N ASN A 182 1.57 17.84 -12.29
CA ASN A 182 1.92 17.08 -13.49
C ASN A 182 2.78 15.84 -13.16
N ARG A 183 3.61 15.92 -12.11
CA ARG A 183 4.41 14.78 -11.62
C ARG A 183 3.54 13.67 -11.02
N LEU A 184 2.43 13.99 -10.37
CA LEU A 184 1.49 13.02 -9.78
C LEU A 184 0.99 11.97 -10.77
N HIS A 185 0.94 12.30 -12.06
CA HIS A 185 0.46 11.38 -13.08
C HIS A 185 1.40 10.21 -13.34
N HIS A 186 2.67 10.30 -12.94
CA HIS A 186 3.67 9.30 -13.32
C HIS A 186 4.74 9.02 -12.26
N SER A 187 4.82 9.80 -11.17
CA SER A 187 5.82 9.65 -10.10
C SER A 187 5.14 9.20 -8.82
N LEU A 188 5.48 7.99 -8.34
CA LEU A 188 4.95 7.48 -7.07
C LEU A 188 5.45 8.34 -5.90
N ARG A 189 6.72 8.78 -5.92
CA ARG A 189 7.28 9.69 -4.90
C ARG A 189 6.46 10.98 -4.78
N ALA A 190 6.13 11.60 -5.91
CA ALA A 190 5.27 12.78 -5.94
C ALA A 190 3.90 12.48 -5.33
N TYR A 191 3.27 11.36 -5.71
CA TYR A 191 1.97 10.96 -5.18
C TYR A 191 2.00 10.70 -3.67
N LEU A 192 3.03 9.99 -3.18
CA LEU A 192 3.23 9.69 -1.77
C LEU A 192 3.44 10.96 -0.93
N SER A 193 4.09 11.99 -1.48
CA SER A 193 4.35 13.26 -0.77
C SER A 193 3.08 14.01 -0.35
N ILE A 194 1.97 13.83 -1.06
CA ILE A 194 0.67 14.49 -0.80
C ILE A 194 -0.44 13.51 -0.39
N LEU A 195 -0.10 12.24 -0.26
CA LEU A 195 -1.02 11.12 -0.02
C LEU A 195 -1.91 11.34 1.20
N TYR A 196 -1.30 11.96 2.21
CA TYR A 196 -1.91 12.31 3.47
C TYR A 196 -1.93 13.82 3.66
N LEU A 197 -3.04 14.35 4.17
CA LEU A 197 -3.15 15.78 4.47
C LEU A 197 -2.17 16.18 5.59
N LYS A 198 -2.02 15.31 6.59
CA LYS A 198 -1.07 15.44 7.71
C LYS A 198 -0.41 14.09 7.98
N ILE A 199 0.91 14.08 8.13
CA ILE A 199 1.66 12.89 8.53
C ILE A 199 1.91 12.92 10.04
N PRO A 200 1.54 11.88 10.81
CA PRO A 200 1.94 11.75 12.21
C PRO A 200 3.46 11.67 12.38
N GLU A 201 4.00 12.18 13.49
CA GLU A 201 5.45 12.17 13.77
C GLU A 201 6.06 10.75 13.81
N THR A 202 5.25 9.74 14.13
CA THR A 202 5.67 8.33 14.20
C THR A 202 5.51 7.58 12.88
N PHE A 203 5.10 8.26 11.81
CA PHE A 203 4.88 7.65 10.51
C PHE A 203 5.83 8.22 9.46
N THR A 204 6.55 7.35 8.78
CA THR A 204 7.43 7.71 7.68
C THR A 204 7.16 6.81 6.48
N ILE A 205 7.39 7.37 5.29
CA ILE A 205 7.32 6.62 4.03
C ILE A 205 8.73 6.63 3.46
N VAL A 206 9.26 5.44 3.20
CA VAL A 206 10.54 5.25 2.51
C VAL A 206 10.23 4.59 1.17
N LEU A 207 10.69 5.22 0.09
CA LEU A 207 10.59 4.68 -1.26
C LEU A 207 12.02 4.47 -1.77
N ARG A 208 12.32 3.25 -2.21
CA ARG A 208 13.65 2.87 -2.74
C ARG A 208 14.82 3.29 -1.84
N GLY A 209 14.66 3.13 -0.53
CA GLY A 209 15.68 3.47 0.46
C GLY A 209 15.77 4.96 0.83
N GLN A 210 15.01 5.84 0.17
CA GLN A 210 15.00 7.28 0.45
C GLN A 210 13.68 7.72 1.09
N PHE A 211 13.76 8.55 2.13
CA PHE A 211 12.59 9.15 2.77
C PHE A 211 11.78 9.97 1.75
N VAL A 212 10.46 9.87 1.82
CA VAL A 212 9.55 10.72 1.04
C VAL A 212 9.20 11.94 1.89
N GLU A 213 9.61 13.11 1.45
CA GLU A 213 9.27 14.37 2.12
C GLU A 213 7.77 14.66 1.98
N HIS A 214 7.12 14.96 3.10
CA HIS A 214 5.73 15.39 3.10
C HIS A 214 5.60 16.80 2.51
N ARG A 215 4.66 16.97 1.60
CA ARG A 215 4.39 18.26 0.96
C ARG A 215 3.02 18.77 1.38
N ASN A 216 2.99 19.81 2.20
CA ASN A 216 1.76 20.50 2.54
C ASN A 216 1.38 21.48 1.41
N LEU A 217 0.41 21.08 0.58
CA LEU A 217 -0.04 21.85 -0.58
C LEU A 217 -0.58 23.25 -0.24
N VAL A 218 -1.05 23.48 0.99
CA VAL A 218 -1.49 24.82 1.42
C VAL A 218 -0.32 25.80 1.41
N LEU A 219 0.88 25.34 1.73
CA LEU A 219 2.08 26.17 1.72
C LEU A 219 2.49 26.57 0.29
N ASP A 220 1.98 25.91 -0.75
CA ASP A 220 2.26 26.21 -2.15
C ASP A 220 1.28 27.21 -2.77
N LEU A 221 0.36 27.75 -1.97
CA LEU A 221 -0.60 28.76 -2.38
C LEU A 221 -0.16 30.16 -1.97
N LYS A 222 -0.35 31.13 -2.87
CA LYS A 222 -0.32 32.57 -2.62
C LYS A 222 -1.75 33.14 -2.65
N PHE A 223 -1.96 34.27 -1.99
CA PHE A 223 -3.28 34.90 -1.82
C PHE A 223 -4.30 33.89 -1.25
N GLN A 224 -3.96 33.31 -0.10
CA GLN A 224 -4.77 32.28 0.53
C GLN A 224 -6.05 32.87 1.10
N GLU A 225 -7.16 32.23 0.79
CA GLU A 225 -8.48 32.54 1.34
C GLU A 225 -9.07 31.28 1.99
N PHE A 226 -9.85 31.49 3.04
CA PHE A 226 -10.45 30.43 3.82
C PHE A 226 -11.96 30.40 3.62
N ILE A 227 -12.46 29.32 3.05
CA ILE A 227 -13.88 29.11 2.80
C ILE A 227 -14.40 28.04 3.75
N VAL A 228 -15.45 28.34 4.49
CA VAL A 228 -16.14 27.38 5.35
C VAL A 228 -17.33 26.78 4.60
N TYR A 229 -17.26 25.49 4.32
CA TYR A 229 -18.39 24.72 3.79
C TYR A 229 -19.19 24.09 4.94
N ARG A 230 -20.52 24.23 4.89
CA ARG A 230 -21.45 23.74 5.91
C ARG A 230 -22.44 22.76 5.28
N PRO A 231 -22.11 21.47 5.17
CA PRO A 231 -23.02 20.49 4.59
C PRO A 231 -24.28 20.35 5.45
N GLN A 232 -25.43 20.19 4.76
CA GLN A 232 -26.71 19.88 5.39
C GLN A 232 -27.22 18.56 4.82
N THR A 233 -27.41 17.56 5.68
CA THR A 233 -27.93 16.25 5.28
C THR A 233 -29.19 15.97 6.09
N GLY A 234 -30.35 15.85 5.42
CA GLY A 234 -31.62 15.55 6.07
C GLY A 234 -32.08 16.57 7.13
N GLY A 235 -31.69 17.84 7.00
CA GLY A 235 -32.02 18.89 7.98
C GLY A 235 -31.08 18.95 9.21
N CYS A 236 -30.12 18.04 9.33
CA CYS A 236 -29.07 18.07 10.34
C CYS A 236 -27.83 18.79 9.80
N LYS A 237 -27.22 19.64 10.64
CA LYS A 237 -25.92 20.26 10.35
C LYS A 237 -24.82 19.21 10.51
N GLU A 238 -24.05 18.98 9.46
CA GLU A 238 -22.83 18.18 9.53
C GLU A 238 -21.64 19.02 10.05
N ALA A 239 -20.49 18.37 10.24
CA ALA A 239 -19.27 19.04 10.62
C ALA A 239 -18.86 20.07 9.57
N GLU A 240 -18.47 21.27 10.02
CA GLU A 240 -17.97 22.32 9.15
C GLU A 240 -16.64 21.89 8.51
N VAL A 241 -16.50 22.15 7.21
CA VAL A 241 -15.30 21.83 6.45
C VAL A 241 -14.59 23.15 6.08
N LEU A 242 -13.42 23.36 6.66
CA LEU A 242 -12.55 24.48 6.30
C LEU A 242 -11.76 24.13 5.03
N THR A 243 -11.93 24.94 3.99
CA THR A 243 -11.23 24.80 2.71
C THR A 243 -10.29 25.99 2.53
N THR A 244 -9.03 25.71 2.21
CA THR A 244 -8.07 26.75 1.84
C THR A 244 -7.97 26.80 0.32
N ILE A 245 -8.21 27.97 -0.25
CA ILE A 245 -8.06 28.24 -1.69
C ILE A 245 -6.99 29.30 -1.88
N GLY A 246 -6.43 29.37 -3.08
CA GLY A 246 -5.46 30.39 -3.45
C GLY A 246 -4.94 30.13 -4.84
N PHE A 247 -3.99 30.95 -5.28
CA PHE A 247 -3.28 30.71 -6.53
C PHE A 247 -2.01 29.91 -6.26
N LEU A 248 -1.62 29.03 -7.17
CA LEU A 248 -0.29 28.41 -7.10
C LEU A 248 0.79 29.50 -7.07
N LYS A 249 1.86 29.30 -6.29
CA LYS A 249 2.98 30.25 -6.20
C LYS A 249 3.51 30.62 -7.58
N GLU A 250 3.62 29.63 -8.45
CA GLU A 250 4.13 29.72 -9.81
C GLU A 250 3.14 30.35 -10.80
N ALA A 251 1.89 30.62 -10.41
CA ALA A 251 0.91 31.28 -11.28
C ALA A 251 1.39 32.69 -11.71
N PRO A 252 1.16 33.12 -12.97
CA PRO A 252 0.37 32.46 -14.01
C PRO A 252 1.15 31.44 -14.86
N HIS A 253 2.40 31.13 -14.50
CA HIS A 253 3.29 30.29 -15.31
C HIS A 253 3.00 28.79 -15.19
N VAL A 254 2.03 28.37 -14.35
CA VAL A 254 1.55 26.99 -14.25
C VAL A 254 0.09 26.93 -14.70
N THR A 255 -0.23 25.97 -15.56
CA THR A 255 -1.58 25.76 -16.10
C THR A 255 -2.45 24.87 -15.22
N ALA A 256 -1.85 24.12 -14.30
CA ALA A 256 -2.56 23.27 -13.37
C ALA A 256 -3.44 24.08 -12.41
N HIS A 257 -4.66 23.60 -12.18
CA HIS A 257 -5.63 24.16 -11.25
C HIS A 257 -6.61 23.06 -10.84
N GLY A 258 -7.24 23.22 -9.68
CA GLY A 258 -8.22 22.24 -9.19
C GLY A 258 -8.30 22.23 -7.67
N PHE A 259 -8.97 21.21 -7.15
CA PHE A 259 -9.12 20.96 -5.71
C PHE A 259 -8.48 19.63 -5.36
N ASN A 260 -7.81 19.60 -4.20
CA ASN A 260 -7.37 18.35 -3.59
C ASN A 260 -8.36 18.01 -2.48
N VAL A 261 -9.05 16.88 -2.61
CA VAL A 261 -10.08 16.44 -1.68
C VAL A 261 -9.54 15.29 -0.84
N TYR A 262 -9.52 15.51 0.48
CA TYR A 262 -9.08 14.50 1.44
C TYR A 262 -10.26 13.94 2.21
N HIS A 263 -10.31 12.62 2.35
CA HIS A 263 -11.24 11.92 3.23
C HIS A 263 -10.47 11.13 4.27
N LYS A 264 -10.75 11.37 5.56
CA LYS A 264 -10.04 10.74 6.69
C LYS A 264 -8.52 10.80 6.54
N ASN A 265 -8.03 12.01 6.29
CA ASN A 265 -6.62 12.30 6.08
C ASN A 265 -6.00 11.70 4.79
N ARG A 266 -6.75 11.01 3.92
CA ARG A 266 -6.25 10.39 2.69
C ARG A 266 -6.74 11.15 1.45
N LEU A 267 -5.84 11.45 0.51
CA LEU A 267 -6.18 12.05 -0.79
C LEU A 267 -7.11 11.11 -1.60
N ILE A 268 -8.21 11.65 -2.12
CA ILE A 268 -9.20 10.93 -2.94
C ILE A 268 -9.35 11.53 -4.34
N LEU A 269 -9.28 12.86 -4.46
CA LEU A 269 -9.40 13.58 -5.73
C LEU A 269 -8.39 14.72 -5.79
#